data_AF-A0A958XP65-F1
#
_entry.id   AF-A0A958XP65-F1
#
_cell.length_a   1.000
_cell.length_b   1.000
_cell.length_c   1.000
_cell.angle_alpha   90.00
_cell.angle_beta   90.00
_cell.angle_gamma   90.00
#
_symmetry.space_group_name_H-M   'P 1'
#
loop_
_entity.id
_entity.type
_entity.pdbx_description
1 polymer ?
#
loop_
_entity_poly.entity_id
_entity_poly.type
_entity_poly.pdbx_seq_one_letter_code
_entity_poly.pdbx_strand_id
1 'polypeptide(L)'
;MNTLKIWTFLFLCALSGIAAQAQTIRYVKPVAAGSGDGSSWANASGDLQAMINASASGDQVWVAAGTYKPTTGTDRTISFSLKNGLALYGGFPASGDPGMTDRDWAAFPSILSGEIGTPDDKSDNSYHVVRCNNLNAVIFDG
;
A
#
# COMPACT_ATOMS: atom_id res chain seq x y z
N MET A 1 37.04 -63.34 7.61
CA MET A 1 35.79 -62.89 8.27
C MET A 1 35.92 -61.40 8.51
N ASN A 2 35.25 -60.61 7.66
CA ASN A 2 35.46 -59.18 7.50
C ASN A 2 34.60 -58.39 8.50
N THR A 3 35.21 -57.45 9.23
CA THR A 3 34.49 -56.53 10.12
C THR A 3 34.20 -55.21 9.39
N LEU A 4 32.96 -55.05 8.94
CA LEU A 4 32.46 -53.83 8.31
C LEU A 4 32.16 -52.79 9.41
N LYS A 5 32.92 -51.69 9.46
CA LYS A 5 32.65 -50.55 10.35
C LYS A 5 31.69 -49.60 9.65
N ILE A 6 30.44 -49.54 10.12
CA ILE A 6 29.41 -48.61 9.65
C ILE A 6 29.71 -47.22 10.24
N TRP A 7 29.89 -46.23 9.36
CA TRP A 7 29.99 -44.81 9.73
C TRP A 7 28.59 -44.20 9.70
N THR A 8 28.06 -43.80 10.85
CA THR A 8 26.81 -43.04 10.92
C THR A 8 27.11 -41.57 10.64
N PHE A 9 26.80 -41.07 9.45
CA PHE A 9 26.72 -39.63 9.18
C PHE A 9 25.40 -39.11 9.75
N LEU A 10 25.47 -38.27 10.80
CA LEU A 10 24.32 -37.52 11.28
C LEU A 10 24.08 -36.36 10.29
N PHE A 11 23.08 -36.49 9.42
CA PHE A 11 22.64 -35.39 8.56
C PHE A 11 21.82 -34.43 9.43
N LEU A 12 22.47 -33.39 9.96
CA LEU A 12 21.78 -32.29 10.63
C LEU A 12 21.03 -31.50 9.55
N CYS A 13 19.76 -31.83 9.36
CA CYS A 13 18.87 -31.01 8.55
C CYS A 13 18.67 -29.68 9.29
N ALA A 14 19.44 -28.66 8.92
CA ALA A 14 19.21 -27.31 9.38
C ALA A 14 17.85 -26.87 8.85
N LEU A 15 16.84 -26.88 9.73
CA LEU A 15 15.53 -26.34 9.43
C LEU A 15 15.67 -24.81 9.35
N SER A 16 16.10 -24.31 8.18
CA SER A 16 16.05 -22.89 7.88
C SER A 16 14.58 -22.50 7.92
N GLY A 17 14.16 -21.85 9.01
CA GLY A 17 12.81 -21.32 9.13
C GLY A 17 12.55 -20.37 7.97
N ILE A 18 11.76 -20.81 6.99
CA ILE A 18 11.21 -19.92 5.98
C ILE A 18 10.20 -19.06 6.73
N ALA A 19 10.58 -17.83 7.05
CA ALA A 19 9.62 -16.84 7.51
C ALA A 19 8.67 -16.56 6.34
N ALA A 20 7.48 -17.15 6.38
CA ALA A 20 6.40 -16.73 5.50
C ALA A 20 6.10 -15.26 5.81
N GLN A 21 6.42 -14.34 4.90
CA GLN A 21 5.95 -12.97 5.04
C GLN A 21 4.44 -12.98 4.83
N ALA A 22 3.70 -12.78 5.92
CA ALA A 22 2.27 -12.52 5.83
C ALA A 22 2.07 -11.21 5.07
N GLN A 23 1.10 -11.21 4.15
CA GLN A 23 0.69 -10.03 3.43
C GLN A 23 0.25 -8.95 4.42
N THR A 24 0.87 -7.77 4.37
CA THR A 24 0.47 -6.62 5.20
C THR A 24 -0.58 -5.78 4.48
N ILE A 25 -1.60 -5.34 5.21
CA ILE A 25 -2.57 -4.35 4.74
C ILE A 25 -2.27 -3.02 5.44
N ARG A 26 -2.17 -1.95 4.66
CA ARG A 26 -2.03 -0.58 5.17
C ARG A 26 -3.27 0.22 4.88
N TYR A 27 -3.75 0.96 5.88
CA TYR A 27 -5.04 1.66 5.83
C TYR A 27 -4.83 3.16 5.72
N VAL A 28 -5.55 3.78 4.79
CA VAL A 28 -5.41 5.19 4.43
C VAL A 28 -6.76 5.90 4.45
N LYS A 29 -6.80 7.08 5.09
CA LYS A 29 -7.95 8.00 5.12
C LYS A 29 -7.50 9.41 4.69
N PRO A 30 -8.42 10.30 4.26
CA PRO A 30 -8.04 11.66 3.89
C PRO A 30 -7.43 12.45 5.06
N VAL A 31 -7.81 12.08 6.29
CA VAL A 31 -7.27 12.61 7.54
C VAL A 31 -6.86 11.43 8.41
N ALA A 32 -5.67 11.50 9.01
CA ALA A 32 -5.17 10.45 9.89
C ALA A 32 -6.13 10.18 11.08
N ALA A 33 -6.23 8.92 11.48
CA ALA A 33 -6.98 8.47 12.64
C ALA A 33 -6.04 7.76 13.63
N GLY A 34 -6.37 7.83 14.93
CA GLY A 34 -5.58 7.15 15.97
C GLY A 34 -4.10 7.56 15.95
N SER A 35 -3.20 6.58 15.91
CA SER A 35 -1.75 6.82 15.80
C SER A 35 -1.30 7.29 14.40
N GLY A 36 -2.14 7.11 13.37
CA GLY A 36 -1.80 7.45 11.98
C GLY A 36 -0.78 6.53 11.31
N ASP A 37 -0.48 5.37 11.91
CA ASP A 37 0.53 4.42 11.42
C ASP A 37 0.04 3.50 10.28
N GLY A 38 -1.26 3.52 9.98
CA GLY A 38 -1.87 2.73 8.93
C GLY A 38 -2.01 1.25 9.26
N SER A 39 -1.93 0.84 10.53
CA SER A 39 -2.06 -0.57 10.98
C SER A 39 -3.48 -1.11 10.99
N SER A 40 -4.49 -0.24 11.01
CA SER A 40 -5.92 -0.57 10.99
C SER A 40 -6.74 0.63 10.51
N TRP A 41 -8.04 0.46 10.24
CA TRP A 41 -8.92 1.59 9.97
C TRP A 41 -9.03 2.60 11.13
N ALA A 42 -8.87 2.14 12.36
CA ALA A 42 -8.86 2.99 13.56
C ALA A 42 -7.55 3.82 13.68
N ASN A 43 -6.45 3.28 13.16
CA ASN A 43 -5.13 3.92 13.14
C ASN A 43 -4.71 4.38 11.73
N ALA A 44 -5.68 4.62 10.84
CA ALA A 44 -5.42 4.86 9.42
C ALA A 44 -4.51 6.08 9.20
N SER A 45 -3.60 5.97 8.26
CA SER A 45 -2.69 7.07 7.91
C SER A 45 -3.41 8.12 7.08
N GLY A 46 -3.00 9.38 7.24
CA GLY A 46 -3.39 10.51 6.39
C GLY A 46 -2.51 10.67 5.15
N ASP A 47 -1.48 9.83 5.00
CA ASP A 47 -0.48 9.93 3.95
C ASP A 47 -0.44 8.65 3.09
N LEU A 48 -1.06 8.74 1.92
CA LEU A 48 -1.10 7.65 0.96
C LEU A 48 0.30 7.28 0.44
N GLN A 49 1.15 8.26 0.14
CA GLN A 49 2.48 7.98 -0.41
C GLN A 49 3.37 7.32 0.64
N ALA A 50 3.28 7.71 1.91
CA ALA A 50 4.00 7.06 2.99
C ALA A 50 3.61 5.58 3.13
N MET A 51 2.31 5.25 3.02
CA MET A 51 1.87 3.86 3.07
C MET A 51 2.34 3.05 1.86
N ILE A 52 2.29 3.62 0.65
CA ILE A 52 2.87 2.98 -0.54
C ILE A 52 4.37 2.71 -0.36
N ASN A 53 5.12 3.68 0.18
CA ASN A 53 6.57 3.55 0.41
C ASN A 53 6.90 2.44 1.42
N ALA A 54 6.11 2.36 2.50
CA ALA A 54 6.30 1.39 3.58
C ALA A 54 5.89 -0.04 3.21
N SER A 55 5.09 -0.24 2.17
CA SER A 55 4.66 -1.57 1.69
C SER A 55 5.77 -2.33 0.95
N ALA A 56 5.83 -3.64 1.14
CA ALA A 56 6.64 -4.57 0.37
C ALA A 56 5.87 -5.13 -0.84
N SER A 57 6.56 -5.89 -1.70
CA SER A 57 5.88 -6.65 -2.76
C SER A 57 4.96 -7.70 -2.15
N GLY A 58 3.72 -7.76 -2.63
CA GLY A 58 2.66 -8.62 -2.10
C GLY A 58 1.72 -7.90 -1.13
N ASP A 59 2.11 -6.74 -0.58
CA ASP A 59 1.28 -5.98 0.34
C ASP A 59 0.12 -5.25 -0.35
N GLN A 60 -0.84 -4.87 0.48
CA GLN A 60 -2.01 -4.10 0.08
C GLN A 60 -2.02 -2.73 0.76
N VAL A 61 -2.56 -1.74 0.05
CA VAL A 61 -2.93 -0.44 0.61
C VAL A 61 -4.42 -0.24 0.33
N TRP A 62 -5.22 -0.10 1.39
CA TRP A 62 -6.66 0.11 1.32
C TRP A 62 -6.95 1.58 1.59
N VAL A 63 -7.69 2.19 0.67
CA VAL A 63 -7.93 3.63 0.63
C VAL A 63 -9.41 3.88 0.83
N ALA A 64 -9.74 4.61 1.89
CA ALA A 64 -11.10 5.05 2.15
C ALA A 64 -11.58 6.08 1.12
N ALA A 65 -12.90 6.25 1.04
CA ALA A 65 -13.53 7.32 0.29
C ALA A 65 -12.97 8.69 0.68
N GLY A 66 -12.82 9.56 -0.32
CA GLY A 66 -12.33 10.92 -0.16
C GLY A 66 -11.23 11.28 -1.15
N THR A 67 -10.66 12.47 -0.99
CA THR A 67 -9.70 13.04 -1.95
C THR A 67 -8.29 13.07 -1.37
N TYR A 68 -7.33 12.55 -2.13
CA TYR A 68 -5.92 12.44 -1.77
C TYR A 68 -5.08 13.23 -2.75
N LYS A 69 -4.20 14.08 -2.22
CA LYS A 69 -3.27 14.90 -3.01
C LYS A 69 -1.85 14.37 -2.84
N PRO A 70 -1.01 14.38 -3.90
CA PRO A 70 0.33 13.83 -3.84
C PRO A 70 1.28 14.67 -2.96
N THR A 71 0.91 15.93 -2.68
CA THR A 71 1.62 16.82 -1.77
C THR A 71 0.66 17.86 -1.18
N THR A 72 1.02 18.41 -0.02
CA THR A 72 0.39 19.60 0.57
C THR A 72 1.07 20.90 0.14
N GLY A 73 2.21 20.80 -0.56
CA GLY A 73 2.95 21.94 -1.11
C GLY A 73 2.54 22.27 -2.56
N THR A 74 3.35 23.11 -3.21
CA THR A 74 3.09 23.63 -4.56
C THR A 74 3.97 23.01 -5.65
N ASP A 75 4.78 22.00 -5.30
CA ASP A 75 5.66 21.34 -6.27
C ASP A 75 4.86 20.43 -7.20
N ARG A 76 4.66 20.93 -8.42
CA ARG A 76 3.90 20.28 -9.49
C ARG A 76 4.54 19.00 -10.02
N THR A 77 5.78 18.71 -9.64
CA THR A 77 6.50 17.52 -10.10
C THR A 77 6.22 16.28 -9.23
N ILE A 78 5.63 16.48 -8.04
CA ILE A 78 5.27 15.41 -7.10
C ILE A 78 3.98 14.72 -7.57
N SER A 79 3.98 13.40 -7.49
CA SER A 79 2.89 12.50 -7.92
C SER A 79 2.87 11.28 -7.01
N PHE A 80 1.76 10.54 -6.96
CA PHE A 80 1.74 9.23 -6.31
C PHE A 80 2.60 8.24 -7.10
N SER A 81 3.71 7.80 -6.53
CA SER A 81 4.61 6.83 -7.14
C SER A 81 4.27 5.43 -6.66
N LEU A 82 3.74 4.59 -7.55
CA LEU A 82 3.40 3.21 -7.22
C LEU A 82 4.66 2.32 -7.13
N LYS A 83 4.54 1.21 -6.41
CA LYS A 83 5.62 0.26 -6.13
C LYS A 83 5.34 -1.10 -6.76
N ASN A 84 6.38 -1.80 -7.18
CA ASN A 84 6.26 -3.11 -7.81
C ASN A 84 5.70 -4.14 -6.82
N GLY A 85 4.75 -4.95 -7.29
CA GLY A 85 4.08 -5.98 -6.51
C GLY A 85 3.08 -5.46 -5.49
N LEU A 86 2.80 -4.16 -5.46
CA LEU A 86 1.78 -3.58 -4.57
C LEU A 86 0.39 -3.73 -5.17
N ALA A 87 -0.60 -3.92 -4.31
CA ALA A 87 -2.00 -3.71 -4.67
C ALA A 87 -2.59 -2.50 -3.93
N LEU A 88 -3.10 -1.54 -4.68
CA LEU A 88 -3.80 -0.37 -4.17
C LEU A 88 -5.29 -0.51 -4.46
N TYR A 89 -6.11 -0.52 -3.41
CA TYR A 89 -7.55 -0.69 -3.50
C TYR A 89 -8.27 0.55 -2.95
N GLY A 90 -9.08 1.21 -3.77
CA GLY A 90 -10.03 2.26 -3.39
C GLY A 90 -11.45 1.73 -3.23
N GLY A 91 -12.38 2.59 -2.84
CA GLY A 91 -13.79 2.23 -2.74
C GLY A 91 -14.26 1.82 -1.35
N PHE A 92 -13.48 2.03 -0.29
CA PHE A 92 -13.86 1.65 1.08
C PHE A 92 -14.62 2.77 1.79
N PRO A 93 -15.62 2.46 2.63
CA PRO A 93 -16.23 3.44 3.55
C PRO A 93 -15.18 4.19 4.38
N ALA A 94 -15.39 5.49 4.62
CA ALA A 94 -14.48 6.32 5.43
C ALA A 94 -14.61 6.09 6.95
N SER A 95 -15.65 5.42 7.39
CA SER A 95 -15.95 5.12 8.79
C SER A 95 -16.14 3.62 9.02
N GLY A 96 -16.01 3.19 10.29
CA GLY A 96 -16.07 1.77 10.66
C GLY A 96 -14.75 1.04 10.40
N ASP A 97 -14.87 -0.28 10.23
CA ASP A 97 -13.78 -1.23 9.99
C ASP A 97 -14.07 -2.10 8.74
N PRO A 98 -14.23 -1.49 7.55
CA PRO A 98 -14.72 -2.20 6.37
C PRO A 98 -13.74 -3.25 5.85
N GLY A 99 -14.28 -4.39 5.44
CA GLY A 99 -13.57 -5.46 4.74
C GLY A 99 -13.58 -5.28 3.21
N MET A 100 -12.91 -6.19 2.50
CA MET A 100 -12.85 -6.19 1.02
C MET A 100 -14.24 -6.23 0.36
N THR A 101 -15.22 -6.89 0.99
CA THR A 101 -16.60 -7.01 0.47
C THR A 101 -17.44 -5.75 0.68
N ASP A 102 -16.98 -4.81 1.49
CA ASP A 102 -17.67 -3.55 1.74
C ASP A 102 -17.25 -2.47 0.72
N ARG A 103 -16.39 -2.82 -0.25
CA ARG A 103 -16.00 -1.93 -1.33
C ARG A 103 -17.17 -1.66 -2.25
N ASP A 104 -17.40 -0.38 -2.50
CA ASP A 104 -18.31 0.12 -3.52
C ASP A 104 -17.70 1.40 -4.07
N TRP A 105 -17.00 1.31 -5.20
CA TRP A 105 -16.33 2.46 -5.83
C TRP A 105 -17.31 3.54 -6.30
N ALA A 106 -18.59 3.20 -6.52
CA ALA A 106 -19.60 4.18 -6.88
C ALA A 106 -20.11 4.95 -5.65
N ALA A 107 -20.30 4.26 -4.51
CA ALA A 107 -20.76 4.88 -3.27
C ALA A 107 -19.64 5.54 -2.46
N PHE A 108 -18.42 5.01 -2.55
CA PHE A 108 -17.28 5.37 -1.69
C PHE A 108 -16.02 5.75 -2.51
N PRO A 109 -16.11 6.71 -3.44
CA PRO A 109 -15.02 7.00 -4.37
C PRO A 109 -13.75 7.45 -3.65
N SER A 110 -12.62 6.82 -3.99
CA SER A 110 -11.28 7.24 -3.60
C SER A 110 -10.65 8.04 -4.73
N ILE A 111 -10.54 9.35 -4.55
CA ILE A 111 -10.15 10.29 -5.61
C ILE A 111 -8.69 10.67 -5.41
N LEU A 112 -7.81 10.24 -6.32
CA LEU A 112 -6.45 10.79 -6.40
C LEU A 112 -6.49 12.06 -7.25
N SER A 113 -6.10 13.19 -6.66
CA SER A 113 -6.22 14.51 -7.29
C SER A 113 -4.89 15.22 -7.40
N GLY A 114 -4.63 15.80 -8.57
CA GLY A 114 -3.49 16.69 -8.82
C GLY A 114 -3.75 18.15 -8.45
N GLU A 115 -4.95 18.50 -7.98
CA GLU A 115 -5.34 19.86 -7.57
C GLU A 115 -4.63 20.24 -6.26
N ILE A 116 -3.38 20.72 -6.34
CA ILE A 116 -2.51 20.97 -5.18
C ILE A 116 -2.50 22.43 -4.71
N GLY A 117 -3.09 23.36 -5.47
CA GLY A 117 -3.24 24.75 -5.06
C GLY A 117 -4.70 25.21 -5.10
N THR A 118 -4.96 26.21 -5.93
CA THR A 118 -6.24 26.91 -6.03
C THR A 118 -7.22 26.06 -6.83
N PRO A 119 -8.41 25.74 -6.28
CA PRO A 119 -9.44 25.03 -7.03
C PRO A 119 -9.71 25.68 -8.38
N ASP A 120 -9.79 24.88 -9.43
CA ASP A 120 -10.04 25.26 -10.83
C ASP A 120 -8.88 25.98 -11.54
N ASP A 121 -7.75 26.24 -10.87
CA ASP A 121 -6.53 26.77 -11.48
C ASP A 121 -5.54 25.67 -11.87
N LYS A 122 -5.54 25.32 -13.16
CA LYS A 122 -4.64 24.29 -13.71
C LYS A 122 -3.16 24.68 -13.71
N SER A 123 -2.84 25.96 -13.44
CA SER A 123 -1.46 26.46 -13.43
C SER A 123 -0.66 26.00 -12.21
N ASP A 124 -1.33 25.53 -11.16
CA ASP A 124 -0.69 24.97 -9.97
C ASP A 124 -0.86 23.46 -9.81
N ASN A 125 -1.67 22.81 -10.65
CA ASN A 125 -1.88 21.37 -10.61
C ASN A 125 -0.61 20.56 -10.85
N SER A 126 -0.48 19.43 -10.15
CA SER A 126 0.54 18.42 -10.41
C SER A 126 0.52 18.00 -11.89
N TYR A 127 1.69 17.86 -12.51
CA TYR A 127 1.81 17.44 -13.92
C TYR A 127 1.32 16.01 -14.13
N HIS A 128 1.46 15.17 -13.11
CA HIS A 128 0.95 13.80 -13.11
C HIS A 128 0.35 13.51 -11.74
N VAL A 129 -0.80 12.83 -11.72
CA VAL A 129 -1.41 12.36 -10.46
C VAL A 129 -0.73 11.09 -9.97
N VAL A 130 -0.51 10.14 -10.88
CA VAL A 130 0.10 8.83 -10.60
C VAL A 130 1.26 8.60 -11.57
N ARG A 131 2.35 8.02 -11.07
CA ARG A 131 3.48 7.55 -11.88
C ARG A 131 3.82 6.10 -11.56
N CYS A 132 4.09 5.34 -12.62
CA CYS A 132 4.55 3.96 -12.58
C CYS A 132 5.89 3.90 -13.31
N ASN A 133 6.99 3.79 -12.57
CA ASN A 133 8.33 3.76 -13.14
C ASN A 133 8.93 2.35 -12.97
N ASN A 134 9.26 1.69 -14.08
CA ASN A 134 9.91 0.38 -14.09
C ASN A 134 9.21 -0.68 -13.21
N LEU A 135 7.88 -0.77 -13.32
CA LEU A 135 7.07 -1.75 -12.59
C LEU A 135 6.82 -2.99 -13.46
N ASN A 136 6.92 -4.17 -12.87
CA ASN A 136 6.58 -5.45 -13.51
C ASN A 136 5.12 -5.84 -13.26
N ALA A 137 4.60 -5.53 -12.08
CA ALA A 137 3.21 -5.78 -11.70
C ALA A 137 2.77 -4.77 -10.64
N VAL A 138 1.56 -4.25 -10.77
CA VAL A 138 0.87 -3.46 -9.74
C VAL A 138 -0.63 -3.63 -9.95
N ILE A 139 -1.40 -3.73 -8.86
CA ILE A 139 -2.86 -3.65 -8.93
C ILE A 139 -3.26 -2.24 -8.51
N PHE A 140 -4.05 -1.59 -9.34
CA PHE A 140 -4.62 -0.27 -9.09
C PHE A 140 -6.11 -0.34 -9.43
N ASP A 141 -6.94 -0.42 -8.40
CA ASP A 141 -8.36 -0.78 -8.51
C ASP A 141 -9.16 0.07 -7.51
N GLY A 142 -10.14 0.85 -7.98
CA GLY A 142 -10.95 1.72 -7.13
C GLY A 142 -11.82 2.68 -7.90
#